data_AF-A0A3N7GHA4-F1
#
_entry.id   AF-A0A3N7GHA4-F1
#
_cell.length_a   1.000
_cell.length_b   1.000
_cell.length_c   1.000
_cell.angle_alpha   90.00
_cell.angle_beta   90.00
_cell.angle_gamma   90.00
#
_symmetry.space_group_name_H-M   'P 1'
#
loop_
_entity.id
_entity.type
_entity.pdbx_description
1 polymer ?
#
loop_
_entity_poly.entity_id
_entity_poly.type
_entity_poly.pdbx_seq_one_letter_code
_entity_poly.pdbx_strand_id
1 'polypeptide(L)'
;MTTKSLSIPLDFPFPSPKAHPLPTLHPKIQFPCKFPLFSLPQRIQFLRNQCPPKCQNPNDNNNPVPYTSQQEAHFTETQEAISQFLQEFGISAAESNSIALNSPKYAKMLFDSVKDLEEWTSWKSGGDGNEFATLGFKEKVAYMAKEKGDNGKVAFLESLGLSLSSSMNVARYLHGESLPNLVHKVKYMKEILFSDSDDKRLVGKYARCMMMNLSIPIDEDLQQTLSLFEKVEARRGGLDMLGSSEVTFRCLVESFPRILLLPLDLHLKPMVEFLESIGVPKEHMREIFLLFPPVIICDITGINRKVQALKKVWAFDKDFGKMLLKYPWILSTAIQKNYKEIVSFFHMEKVDKSSVDTAIRSWPHILGCSTSKLEVMVEQLAELGIRNKKLGQVISKSPQLLLRKPQEFLQEGINLKGALYDCGVI
;
A
#
# COMPACT_ATOMS: atom_id res chain seq x y z
N MET A 1 -49.32 -28.49 -17.28
CA MET A 1 -50.37 -28.36 -16.24
C MET A 1 -49.64 -28.41 -14.91
N THR A 2 -49.57 -27.41 -14.04
CA THR A 2 -50.29 -26.15 -13.87
C THR A 2 -49.39 -25.24 -13.04
N THR A 3 -49.24 -24.01 -13.49
CA THR A 3 -48.67 -22.85 -12.81
C THR A 3 -49.58 -22.40 -11.65
N LYS A 4 -49.01 -21.94 -10.53
CA LYS A 4 -49.69 -20.97 -9.64
C LYS A 4 -48.68 -20.00 -9.04
N SER A 5 -48.57 -18.85 -9.70
CA SER A 5 -48.09 -17.59 -9.16
C SER A 5 -49.10 -17.03 -8.16
N LEU A 6 -48.65 -16.60 -6.99
CA LEU A 6 -49.44 -15.79 -6.06
C LEU A 6 -48.81 -14.40 -5.99
N SER A 7 -49.42 -13.48 -6.74
CA SER A 7 -49.25 -12.04 -6.66
C SER A 7 -50.12 -11.50 -5.52
N ILE A 8 -49.55 -10.61 -4.69
CA ILE A 8 -50.27 -9.86 -3.65
C ILE A 8 -50.16 -8.36 -3.98
N PRO A 9 -51.22 -7.56 -3.73
CA PRO A 9 -51.47 -6.29 -4.40
C PRO A 9 -50.69 -5.10 -3.81
N LEU A 10 -50.41 -4.14 -4.69
CA LEU A 10 -50.07 -2.75 -4.39
C LEU A 10 -51.32 -1.99 -3.92
N ASP A 11 -51.06 -0.91 -3.16
CA ASP A 11 -51.93 0.21 -2.79
C ASP A 11 -52.72 0.10 -1.49
N PHE A 12 -52.27 0.86 -0.46
CA PHE A 12 -53.07 1.80 0.34
C PHE A 12 -52.10 2.81 1.02
N PRO A 13 -52.56 4.03 1.38
CA PRO A 13 -51.82 5.27 1.27
C PRO A 13 -51.44 5.81 2.66
N PHE A 14 -50.18 6.16 2.85
CA PHE A 14 -49.78 6.88 4.07
C PHE A 14 -49.80 8.41 3.85
N PRO A 15 -50.34 9.19 4.80
CA PRO A 15 -50.56 10.63 4.61
C PRO A 15 -49.25 11.41 4.69
N SER A 16 -49.13 12.40 3.81
CA SER A 16 -48.08 13.43 3.87
C SER A 16 -48.15 14.23 5.18
N PRO A 17 -47.01 14.50 5.85
CA PRO A 17 -46.99 15.42 6.98
C PRO A 17 -47.23 16.84 6.50
N LYS A 18 -48.32 17.45 6.98
CA LYS A 18 -48.65 18.86 6.81
C LYS A 18 -47.56 19.72 7.46
N ALA A 19 -46.96 20.59 6.66
CA ALA A 19 -46.12 21.68 7.15
C ALA A 19 -47.01 22.70 7.88
N HIS A 20 -46.67 23.01 9.14
CA HIS A 20 -47.16 24.21 9.82
C HIS A 20 -45.98 25.15 10.09
N PRO A 21 -46.14 26.46 9.82
CA PRO A 21 -45.06 27.45 9.89
C PRO A 21 -44.96 28.06 11.29
N LEU A 22 -43.74 28.44 11.71
CA LEU A 22 -43.47 29.34 12.84
C LEU A 22 -41.99 29.81 12.74
N PRO A 23 -41.61 30.96 13.33
CA PRO A 23 -41.73 32.29 12.77
C PRO A 23 -40.38 32.90 12.32
N THR A 24 -40.48 33.94 11.50
CA THR A 24 -39.41 34.81 11.01
C THR A 24 -38.66 35.55 12.12
N LEU A 25 -37.33 35.42 12.15
CA LEU A 25 -36.39 36.45 12.59
C LEU A 25 -35.19 36.47 11.63
N HIS A 26 -34.99 37.62 10.97
CA HIS A 26 -33.85 38.00 10.12
C HIS A 26 -32.76 38.73 10.98
N PRO A 27 -31.55 39.05 10.47
CA PRO A 27 -31.08 38.98 9.08
C PRO A 27 -29.72 38.26 8.83
N LYS A 28 -29.72 37.59 7.68
CA LYS A 28 -28.64 37.25 6.75
C LYS A 28 -27.29 37.97 6.95
N ILE A 29 -26.24 37.20 7.20
CA ILE A 29 -24.90 37.47 6.66
C ILE A 29 -24.84 36.82 5.28
N GLN A 30 -24.67 37.64 4.24
CA GLN A 30 -24.47 37.21 2.87
C GLN A 30 -23.04 36.68 2.70
N PHE A 31 -22.92 35.40 2.35
CA PHE A 31 -21.67 34.79 1.94
C PHE A 31 -21.35 35.14 0.48
N PRO A 32 -20.14 35.61 0.15
CA PRO A 32 -19.66 35.57 -1.22
C PRO A 32 -19.22 34.13 -1.56
N CYS A 33 -20.16 33.32 -2.02
CA CYS A 33 -19.82 32.14 -2.82
C CYS A 33 -19.28 32.61 -4.18
N LYS A 34 -18.00 32.35 -4.45
CA LYS A 34 -17.42 31.93 -5.75
C LYS A 34 -15.91 32.22 -5.76
N PHE A 35 -15.11 31.16 -5.65
CA PHE A 35 -13.80 31.12 -6.29
C PHE A 35 -13.80 29.97 -7.32
N PRO A 36 -13.10 30.12 -8.46
CA PRO A 36 -13.36 29.35 -9.66
C PRO A 36 -12.90 27.90 -9.55
N LEU A 37 -13.82 26.99 -9.84
CA LEU A 37 -13.54 25.58 -10.15
C LEU A 37 -12.71 25.51 -11.43
N PHE A 38 -11.42 25.21 -11.33
CA PHE A 38 -10.67 24.72 -12.47
C PHE A 38 -10.99 23.24 -12.69
N SER A 39 -11.96 22.98 -13.57
CA SER A 39 -12.22 21.67 -14.14
C SER A 39 -11.09 21.29 -15.11
N LEU A 40 -10.33 20.24 -14.81
CA LEU A 40 -9.47 19.58 -15.80
C LEU A 40 -10.23 18.41 -16.44
N PRO A 41 -10.27 18.30 -17.79
CA PRO A 41 -10.95 17.19 -18.45
C PRO A 41 -10.14 15.89 -18.30
N GLN A 42 -10.81 14.82 -17.87
CA GLN A 42 -10.34 13.46 -18.05
C GLN A 42 -10.56 13.03 -19.52
N ARG A 43 -9.50 12.70 -20.25
CA ARG A 43 -9.55 11.61 -21.25
C ARG A 43 -8.15 11.07 -21.57
N ILE A 44 -7.99 9.77 -21.32
CA ILE A 44 -6.86 8.93 -21.71
C ILE A 44 -6.98 8.60 -23.19
N GLN A 45 -5.90 8.77 -23.96
CA GLN A 45 -5.59 7.93 -25.12
C GLN A 45 -4.08 7.63 -25.17
N PHE A 46 -3.78 6.35 -25.15
CA PHE A 46 -2.47 5.77 -25.38
C PHE A 46 -1.99 6.09 -26.81
N LEU A 47 -0.80 6.68 -26.95
CA LEU A 47 0.05 6.41 -28.10
C LEU A 47 1.50 6.19 -27.66
N ARG A 48 2.02 5.09 -28.18
CA ARG A 48 3.33 4.46 -28.03
C ARG A 48 4.32 5.14 -28.98
N ASN A 49 5.60 5.16 -28.59
CA ASN A 49 6.82 5.43 -29.38
C ASN A 49 7.27 6.90 -29.59
N GLN A 50 8.32 7.35 -28.88
CA GLN A 50 9.71 7.57 -29.38
C GLN A 50 10.53 8.57 -28.54
N CYS A 51 11.73 8.12 -28.13
CA CYS A 51 12.94 8.85 -27.68
C CYS A 51 12.93 9.76 -26.43
N PRO A 52 14.01 9.73 -25.61
CA PRO A 52 14.08 10.43 -24.33
C PRO A 52 14.45 11.92 -24.52
N PRO A 53 13.80 12.86 -23.83
CA PRO A 53 14.34 14.21 -23.74
C PRO A 53 15.52 14.22 -22.75
N LYS A 54 16.63 14.84 -23.19
CA LYS A 54 17.81 15.11 -22.36
C LYS A 54 17.37 15.82 -21.06
N CYS A 55 17.62 15.19 -19.93
CA CYS A 55 17.45 15.82 -18.61
C CYS A 55 18.48 16.95 -18.47
N GLN A 56 18.02 18.19 -18.41
CA GLN A 56 18.74 19.25 -17.72
C GLN A 56 18.41 19.13 -16.23
N ASN A 57 19.44 18.91 -15.42
CA ASN A 57 19.34 18.91 -13.96
C ASN A 57 18.88 20.30 -13.48
N PRO A 58 17.84 20.41 -12.63
CA PRO A 58 17.78 21.52 -11.71
C PRO A 58 18.85 21.28 -10.64
N ASN A 59 19.83 22.17 -10.56
CA ASN A 59 20.77 22.20 -9.44
C ASN A 59 19.97 22.44 -8.14
N ASP A 60 19.77 21.38 -7.36
CA ASP A 60 19.39 21.44 -5.96
C ASP A 60 20.57 22.00 -5.14
N ASN A 61 20.78 23.32 -5.20
CA ASN A 61 21.54 24.03 -4.18
C ASN A 61 20.62 24.30 -2.98
N ASN A 62 20.36 23.26 -2.19
CA ASN A 62 19.80 23.39 -0.85
C ASN A 62 20.89 23.85 0.12
N ASN A 63 21.23 25.14 0.07
CA ASN A 63 21.73 25.81 1.27
C ASN A 63 20.49 26.37 2.00
N PRO A 64 20.30 26.10 3.30
CA PRO A 64 19.26 26.79 4.05
C PRO A 64 19.62 28.27 4.03
N VAL A 65 18.73 29.10 3.47
CA VAL A 65 18.79 30.55 3.69
C VAL A 65 18.66 30.74 5.22
N PRO A 66 19.55 31.48 5.88
CA PRO A 66 19.46 31.68 7.32
C PRO A 66 18.12 32.36 7.63
N TYR A 67 17.27 31.70 8.43
CA TYR A 67 16.05 32.31 8.91
C TYR A 67 16.40 33.50 9.82
N THR A 68 15.62 34.57 9.75
CA THR A 68 15.75 35.66 10.72
C THR A 68 15.21 35.20 12.07
N SER A 69 15.75 35.73 13.19
CA SER A 69 15.33 35.34 14.55
C SER A 69 13.82 35.47 14.80
N GLN A 70 13.14 36.38 14.09
CA GLN A 70 11.69 36.54 14.13
C GLN A 70 10.95 35.41 13.40
N GLN A 71 11.47 34.91 12.28
CA GLN A 71 10.86 33.79 11.55
C GLN A 71 10.94 32.48 12.33
N GLU A 72 12.05 32.24 13.05
CA GLU A 72 12.19 31.07 13.93
C GLU A 72 11.21 31.12 15.11
N ALA A 73 11.00 32.31 15.69
CA ALA A 73 10.02 32.50 16.76
C ALA A 73 8.58 32.22 16.28
N HIS A 74 8.18 32.79 15.13
CA HIS A 74 6.85 32.55 14.59
C HIS A 74 6.63 31.10 14.13
N PHE A 75 7.67 30.41 13.64
CA PHE A 75 7.57 29.00 13.30
C PHE A 75 7.33 28.13 14.53
N THR A 76 8.01 28.44 15.64
CA THR A 76 7.80 27.78 16.94
C THR A 76 6.38 28.04 17.45
N GLU A 77 5.92 29.29 17.41
CA GLU A 77 4.53 29.63 17.77
C GLU A 77 3.50 28.92 16.90
N THR A 78 3.80 28.75 15.60
CA THR A 78 2.95 27.99 14.66
C THR A 78 2.84 26.52 15.08
N GLN A 79 3.96 25.89 15.44
CA GLN A 79 3.98 24.51 15.91
C GLN A 79 3.22 24.34 17.22
N GLU A 80 3.35 25.30 18.15
CA GLU A 80 2.57 25.30 19.40
C GLU A 80 1.07 25.44 19.14
N ALA A 81 0.66 26.32 18.22
CA ALA A 81 -0.74 26.48 17.82
C ALA A 81 -1.30 25.19 17.19
N ILE A 82 -0.51 24.51 16.34
CA ILE A 82 -0.90 23.21 15.77
C ILE A 82 -1.05 22.17 16.88
N SER A 83 -0.11 22.10 17.83
CA SER A 83 -0.20 21.17 18.95
C SER A 83 -1.46 21.41 19.79
N GLN A 84 -1.78 22.66 20.10
CA GLN A 84 -3.01 23.02 20.82
C GLN A 84 -4.26 22.63 20.02
N PHE A 85 -4.29 22.91 18.71
CA PHE A 85 -5.38 22.51 17.82
C PHE A 85 -5.58 20.99 17.78
N LEU A 86 -4.50 20.19 17.74
CA LEU A 86 -4.59 18.73 17.77
C LEU A 86 -5.14 18.20 19.10
N GLN A 87 -4.83 18.87 20.21
CA GLN A 87 -5.37 18.53 21.53
C GLN A 87 -6.90 18.74 21.62
N GLU A 88 -7.47 19.68 20.87
CA GLU A 88 -8.94 19.86 20.78
C GLU A 88 -9.65 18.59 20.28
N PHE A 89 -8.97 17.73 19.51
CA PHE A 89 -9.50 16.45 19.03
C PHE A 89 -9.23 15.28 19.97
N GLY A 90 -8.65 15.51 21.16
CA GLY A 90 -8.39 14.47 22.16
C GLY A 90 -7.03 13.75 22.01
N ILE A 91 -6.09 14.33 21.26
CA ILE A 91 -4.70 13.83 21.21
C ILE A 91 -3.93 14.33 22.44
N SER A 92 -3.11 13.46 23.04
CA SER A 92 -2.32 13.82 24.22
C SER A 92 -1.29 14.92 23.91
N ALA A 93 -0.95 15.76 24.89
CA ALA A 93 -0.01 16.87 24.68
C ALA A 93 1.35 16.40 24.11
N ALA A 94 1.89 15.27 24.58
CA ALA A 94 3.15 14.72 24.09
C ALA A 94 3.07 14.28 22.62
N GLU A 95 1.96 13.63 22.24
CA GLU A 95 1.75 13.14 20.88
C GLU A 95 1.43 14.30 19.92
N SER A 96 0.63 15.28 20.34
CA SER A 96 0.37 16.51 19.58
C SER A 96 1.65 17.31 19.31
N ASN A 97 2.52 17.46 20.32
CA ASN A 97 3.82 18.09 20.15
C ASN A 97 4.69 17.32 19.16
N SER A 98 4.72 15.98 19.26
CA SER A 98 5.46 15.14 18.32
C SER A 98 4.95 15.29 16.89
N ILE A 99 3.62 15.31 16.69
CA ILE A 99 3.00 15.50 15.37
C ILE A 99 3.38 16.86 14.80
N ALA A 100 3.20 17.94 15.57
CA ALA A 100 3.47 19.31 15.13
C ALA A 100 4.96 19.52 14.76
N LEU A 101 5.88 18.94 15.55
CA LEU A 101 7.31 18.97 15.28
C LEU A 101 7.67 18.23 13.98
N ASN A 102 6.98 17.12 13.69
CA ASN A 102 7.21 16.31 12.50
C ASN A 102 6.34 16.70 11.29
N SER A 103 5.60 17.82 11.35
CA SER A 103 4.80 18.35 10.23
C SER A 103 5.22 19.76 9.77
N PRO A 104 6.50 20.00 9.43
CA PRO A 104 7.01 21.34 9.18
C PRO A 104 6.43 22.00 7.92
N LYS A 105 6.03 21.25 6.89
CA LYS A 105 5.47 21.81 5.66
C LYS A 105 4.01 22.22 5.88
N TYR A 106 3.26 21.47 6.66
CA TYR A 106 1.93 21.88 7.12
C TYR A 106 2.01 23.15 7.97
N ALA A 107 2.97 23.21 8.90
CA ALA A 107 3.22 24.42 9.69
C ALA A 107 3.53 25.63 8.81
N LYS A 108 4.46 25.47 7.87
CA LYS A 108 4.78 26.53 6.91
C LYS A 108 3.56 26.97 6.08
N MET A 109 2.76 26.02 5.61
CA MET A 109 1.54 26.33 4.84
C MET A 109 0.55 27.16 5.67
N LEU A 110 0.33 26.83 6.95
CA LEU A 110 -0.56 27.60 7.81
C LEU A 110 0.00 29.00 8.09
N PHE A 111 1.31 29.10 8.35
CA PHE A 111 2.01 30.37 8.51
C PHE A 111 1.82 31.27 7.28
N ASP A 112 2.10 30.74 6.08
CA ASP A 112 1.94 31.47 4.82
C ASP A 112 0.47 31.89 4.62
N SER A 113 -0.49 31.01 4.97
CA SER A 113 -1.92 31.31 4.86
C SER A 113 -2.38 32.43 5.80
N VAL A 114 -1.81 32.53 7.01
CA VAL A 114 -2.06 33.65 7.94
C VAL A 114 -1.52 34.95 7.37
N LYS A 115 -0.29 34.93 6.86
CA LYS A 115 0.36 36.10 6.27
C LYS A 115 -0.42 36.65 5.07
N ASP A 116 -0.84 35.76 4.16
CA ASP A 116 -1.62 36.13 2.97
C ASP A 116 -2.97 36.77 3.37
N LEU A 117 -3.61 36.24 4.42
CA LEU A 117 -4.87 36.78 4.91
C LEU A 117 -4.69 38.14 5.60
N GLU A 118 -3.61 38.33 6.35
CA GLU A 118 -3.27 39.63 6.96
C GLU A 118 -3.01 40.70 5.89
N GLU A 119 -2.23 40.38 4.86
CA GLU A 119 -1.99 41.28 3.72
C GLU A 119 -3.30 41.66 3.01
N TRP A 120 -4.15 40.67 2.75
CA TRP A 120 -5.48 40.89 2.17
C TRP A 120 -6.37 41.78 3.04
N THR A 121 -6.40 41.57 4.35
CA THR A 121 -7.19 42.41 5.26
C THR A 121 -6.67 43.83 5.36
N SER A 122 -5.35 44.04 5.25
CA SER A 122 -4.74 45.37 5.23
C SER A 122 -5.20 46.19 4.02
N TRP A 123 -5.37 45.57 2.85
CA TRP A 123 -5.85 46.25 1.64
C TRP A 123 -7.35 46.57 1.68
N LYS A 124 -8.12 45.84 2.49
CA LYS A 124 -9.57 46.02 2.65
C LYS A 124 -9.98 47.07 3.68
N SER A 125 -9.06 47.83 4.25
CA SER A 125 -9.36 48.87 5.26
C SER A 125 -10.35 49.91 4.72
N GLY A 126 -11.62 49.64 4.98
CA GLY A 126 -12.78 50.37 4.51
C GLY A 126 -14.07 49.74 5.05
N GLY A 127 -14.14 49.53 6.36
CA GLY A 127 -15.37 49.27 7.11
C GLY A 127 -15.81 47.80 7.15
N ASP A 128 -15.37 47.06 8.17
CA ASP A 128 -16.21 46.58 9.28
C ASP A 128 -15.29 45.84 10.27
N GLY A 129 -15.65 45.80 11.55
CA GLY A 129 -14.82 45.20 12.60
C GLY A 129 -14.53 43.72 12.34
N ASN A 130 -13.37 43.42 11.75
CA ASN A 130 -12.98 42.05 11.45
C ASN A 130 -12.40 41.40 12.70
N GLU A 131 -13.17 40.52 13.36
CA GLU A 131 -12.79 39.74 14.55
C GLU A 131 -11.43 39.02 14.37
N PHE A 132 -11.09 38.65 13.13
CA PHE A 132 -9.81 38.07 12.76
C PHE A 132 -8.60 39.00 12.99
N ALA A 133 -8.76 40.32 12.81
CA ALA A 133 -7.67 41.29 12.97
C ALA A 133 -7.25 41.47 14.44
N THR A 134 -8.17 41.20 15.37
CA THR A 134 -7.94 41.28 16.82
C THR A 134 -7.34 40.01 17.43
N LEU A 135 -7.31 38.90 16.68
CA LEU A 135 -6.73 37.64 17.13
C LEU A 135 -5.20 37.74 17.24
N GLY A 136 -4.64 37.11 18.28
CA GLY A 136 -3.22 36.86 18.36
C GLY A 136 -2.76 35.88 17.27
N PHE A 137 -1.45 35.81 17.04
CA PHE A 137 -0.88 35.03 15.94
C PHE A 137 -1.23 33.52 16.05
N LYS A 138 -1.17 32.96 17.26
CA LYS A 138 -1.54 31.55 17.51
C LYS A 138 -3.02 31.28 17.23
N GLU A 139 -3.90 32.19 17.64
CA GLU A 139 -5.33 32.08 17.37
C GLU A 139 -5.61 32.16 15.87
N LYS A 140 -4.89 33.00 15.12
CA LYS A 140 -4.98 33.06 13.65
C LYS A 140 -4.54 31.76 12.99
N VAL A 141 -3.44 31.15 13.44
CA VAL A 141 -2.98 29.84 12.94
C VAL A 141 -4.03 28.76 13.21
N ALA A 142 -4.57 28.70 14.43
CA ALA A 142 -5.61 27.75 14.80
C ALA A 142 -6.90 27.96 13.99
N TYR A 143 -7.28 29.22 13.74
CA TYR A 143 -8.39 29.57 12.84
C TYR A 143 -8.15 29.04 11.42
N MET A 144 -6.96 29.27 10.85
CA MET A 144 -6.63 28.76 9.51
C MET A 144 -6.65 27.23 9.44
N ALA A 145 -6.21 26.54 10.50
CA ALA A 145 -6.28 25.08 10.58
C ALA A 145 -7.75 24.58 10.61
N LYS A 146 -8.63 25.28 11.32
CA LYS A 146 -10.08 24.98 11.37
C LYS A 146 -10.74 25.17 9.99
N GLU A 147 -10.44 26.28 9.31
CA GLU A 147 -10.98 26.58 7.97
C GLU A 147 -10.56 25.57 6.90
N LYS A 148 -9.39 24.92 7.04
CA LYS A 148 -8.97 23.85 6.13
C LYS A 148 -9.88 22.61 6.21
N GLY A 149 -10.57 22.39 7.32
CA GLY A 149 -11.50 21.29 7.51
C GLY A 149 -10.84 19.90 7.51
N ASP A 150 -9.51 19.81 7.65
CA ASP A 150 -8.79 18.54 7.68
C ASP A 150 -8.77 17.87 9.06
N ASN A 151 -9.17 18.60 10.11
CA ASN A 151 -9.24 18.16 11.51
C ASN A 151 -7.91 17.56 12.00
N GLY A 152 -6.79 18.17 11.61
CA GLY A 152 -5.44 17.77 12.01
C GLY A 152 -4.89 16.53 11.29
N LYS A 153 -5.65 15.94 10.35
CA LYS A 153 -5.22 14.73 9.63
C LYS A 153 -4.05 14.99 8.70
N VAL A 154 -3.95 16.19 8.10
CA VAL A 154 -2.83 16.49 7.19
C VAL A 154 -1.53 16.61 7.98
N ALA A 155 -1.57 17.29 9.14
CA ALA A 155 -0.43 17.36 10.05
C ALA A 155 0.00 15.96 10.51
N PHE A 156 -0.96 15.14 10.96
CA PHE A 156 -0.69 13.77 11.37
C PHE A 156 -0.07 12.93 10.25
N LEU A 157 -0.63 12.95 9.04
CA LEU A 157 -0.10 12.19 7.90
C LEU A 157 1.31 12.66 7.50
N GLU A 158 1.58 13.96 7.53
CA GLU A 158 2.94 14.47 7.29
C GLU A 158 3.92 13.98 8.37
N SER A 159 3.49 13.91 9.64
CA SER A 159 4.32 13.38 10.72
C SER A 159 4.72 11.92 10.54
N LEU A 160 4.00 11.16 9.70
CA LEU A 160 4.35 9.80 9.29
C LEU A 160 5.35 9.76 8.12
N GLY A 161 5.85 10.93 7.69
CA GLY A 161 6.85 11.11 6.64
C GLY A 161 6.30 11.36 5.24
N LEU A 162 4.97 11.42 5.06
CA LEU A 162 4.34 11.73 3.77
C LEU A 162 4.69 13.16 3.33
N SER A 163 4.70 13.41 2.02
CA SER A 163 4.77 14.80 1.53
C SER A 163 3.47 15.54 1.82
N LEU A 164 3.52 16.87 1.93
CA LEU A 164 2.32 17.69 2.14
C LEU A 164 1.19 17.38 1.13
N SER A 165 1.54 17.24 -0.17
CA SER A 165 0.57 16.90 -1.21
C SER A 165 -0.02 15.49 -1.05
N SER A 166 0.82 14.53 -0.67
CA SER A 166 0.41 13.15 -0.39
C SER A 166 -0.51 13.10 0.84
N SER A 167 -0.14 13.79 1.93
CA SER A 167 -0.95 13.95 3.14
C SER A 167 -2.31 14.55 2.83
N MET A 168 -2.37 15.62 2.02
CA MET A 168 -3.65 16.21 1.58
C MET A 168 -4.50 15.23 0.77
N ASN A 169 -3.90 14.50 -0.17
CA ASN A 169 -4.62 13.53 -0.99
C ASN A 169 -5.16 12.37 -0.15
N VAL A 170 -4.35 11.83 0.78
CA VAL A 170 -4.75 10.74 1.68
C VAL A 170 -5.83 11.22 2.67
N ALA A 171 -5.70 12.44 3.22
CA ALA A 171 -6.68 13.02 4.15
C ALA A 171 -8.10 13.10 3.55
N ARG A 172 -8.23 13.30 2.23
CA ARG A 172 -9.54 13.32 1.55
C ARG A 172 -10.30 12.00 1.66
N TYR A 173 -9.60 10.87 1.77
CA TYR A 173 -10.25 9.57 1.98
C TYR A 173 -10.76 9.39 3.42
N LEU A 174 -10.22 10.15 4.37
CA LEU A 174 -10.38 9.96 5.81
C LEU A 174 -11.42 10.89 6.44
N HIS A 175 -12.35 11.45 5.64
CA HIS A 175 -13.32 12.42 6.15
C HIS A 175 -14.17 11.86 7.32
N GLY A 176 -14.55 10.58 7.26
CA GLY A 176 -15.33 9.91 8.30
C GLY A 176 -14.53 9.37 9.50
N GLU A 177 -13.19 9.43 9.46
CA GLU A 177 -12.34 8.94 10.55
C GLU A 177 -12.05 10.05 11.56
N SER A 178 -12.13 9.74 12.86
CA SER A 178 -11.65 10.65 13.90
C SER A 178 -10.12 10.61 13.98
N LEU A 179 -9.51 11.75 14.32
CA LEU A 179 -8.05 11.83 14.45
C LEU A 179 -7.51 10.84 15.51
N PRO A 180 -8.08 10.72 16.73
CA PRO A 180 -7.59 9.75 17.72
C PRO A 180 -7.66 8.30 17.26
N ASN A 181 -8.77 7.90 16.60
CA ASN A 181 -8.90 6.53 16.09
C ASN A 181 -7.84 6.25 15.01
N LEU A 182 -7.58 7.23 14.15
CA LEU A 182 -6.55 7.14 13.13
C LEU A 182 -5.14 7.01 13.73
N VAL A 183 -4.81 7.81 14.75
CA VAL A 183 -3.53 7.73 15.48
C VAL A 183 -3.37 6.35 16.12
N HIS A 184 -4.39 5.88 16.85
CA HIS A 184 -4.38 4.57 17.50
C HIS A 184 -4.19 3.43 16.49
N LYS A 185 -4.91 3.49 15.36
CA LYS A 185 -4.82 2.50 14.27
C LYS A 185 -3.42 2.45 13.67
N VAL A 186 -2.84 3.61 13.35
CA VAL A 186 -1.48 3.70 12.80
C VAL A 186 -0.44 3.17 13.79
N LYS A 187 -0.59 3.49 15.08
CA LYS A 187 0.29 2.95 16.13
C LYS A 187 0.28 1.43 16.16
N TYR A 188 -0.92 0.81 16.16
CA TYR A 188 -1.06 -0.64 16.09
C TYR A 188 -0.44 -1.23 14.80
N MET A 189 -0.66 -0.60 13.65
CA MET A 189 -0.07 -1.06 12.39
C MET A 189 1.45 -1.00 12.41
N LYS A 190 2.04 0.09 12.94
CA LYS A 190 3.50 0.21 13.10
C LYS A 190 4.03 -0.85 14.07
N GLU A 191 3.30 -1.16 15.13
CA GLU A 191 3.65 -2.24 16.07
C GLU A 191 3.69 -3.61 15.36
N ILE A 192 2.62 -4.00 14.66
CA ILE A 192 2.57 -5.29 13.94
C ILE A 192 3.63 -5.39 12.83
N LEU A 193 3.96 -4.28 12.16
CA LEU A 193 4.91 -4.29 11.05
C LEU A 193 6.38 -4.19 11.50
N PHE A 194 6.69 -3.55 12.64
CA PHE A 194 8.06 -3.13 12.94
C PHE A 194 8.54 -3.42 14.38
N SER A 195 7.82 -4.22 15.17
CA SER A 195 8.21 -4.52 16.57
C SER A 195 9.42 -5.46 16.72
N ASP A 196 9.76 -6.28 15.72
CA ASP A 196 10.89 -7.22 15.78
C ASP A 196 11.84 -7.00 14.58
N SER A 197 13.13 -6.76 14.84
CA SER A 197 13.98 -5.97 13.93
C SER A 197 15.34 -6.59 13.56
N ASP A 198 15.57 -7.88 13.81
CA ASP A 198 16.89 -8.45 13.51
C ASP A 198 17.09 -8.87 12.04
N ASP A 199 16.02 -9.12 11.26
CA ASP A 199 16.18 -9.58 9.86
C ASP A 199 15.48 -8.74 8.78
N LYS A 200 15.76 -7.43 8.80
CA LYS A 200 15.27 -6.43 7.82
C LYS A 200 15.61 -6.75 6.36
N ARG A 201 16.63 -7.59 6.11
CA ARG A 201 17.13 -7.89 4.76
C ARG A 201 16.31 -8.95 4.03
N LEU A 202 15.53 -9.78 4.72
CA LEU A 202 14.79 -10.87 4.08
C LEU A 202 13.64 -10.38 3.21
N VAL A 203 12.88 -9.36 3.65
CA VAL A 203 11.74 -8.83 2.90
C VAL A 203 12.19 -8.32 1.52
N GLY A 204 13.25 -7.50 1.49
CA GLY A 204 13.82 -6.99 0.24
C GLY A 204 14.32 -8.10 -0.69
N LYS A 205 14.93 -9.16 -0.13
CA LYS A 205 15.34 -10.35 -0.90
C LYS A 205 14.13 -11.05 -1.54
N TYR A 206 13.05 -11.29 -0.79
CA TYR A 206 11.88 -11.97 -1.32
C TYR A 206 11.14 -11.13 -2.38
N ALA A 207 11.06 -9.81 -2.20
CA ALA A 207 10.52 -8.90 -3.21
C ALA A 207 11.32 -8.96 -4.52
N ARG A 208 12.66 -8.90 -4.44
CA ARG A 208 13.54 -9.06 -5.62
C ARG A 208 13.32 -10.40 -6.32
N CYS A 209 13.26 -11.48 -5.55
CA CYS A 209 13.06 -12.81 -6.14
C CYS A 209 11.68 -12.94 -6.80
N MET A 210 10.63 -12.34 -6.24
CA MET A 210 9.32 -12.25 -6.90
C MET A 210 9.42 -11.47 -8.22
N MET A 211 9.94 -10.25 -8.18
CA MET A 211 10.04 -9.38 -9.37
C MET A 211 10.87 -10.00 -10.50
N MET A 212 11.97 -10.67 -10.17
CA MET A 212 12.84 -11.34 -11.16
C MET A 212 12.16 -12.53 -11.83
N ASN A 213 11.29 -13.25 -11.10
CA ASN A 213 10.73 -14.51 -11.58
C ASN A 213 9.35 -14.36 -12.22
N LEU A 214 8.58 -13.35 -11.84
CA LEU A 214 7.25 -13.09 -12.35
C LEU A 214 7.28 -12.73 -13.85
N SER A 215 6.67 -13.54 -14.70
CA SER A 215 6.59 -13.32 -16.15
C SER A 215 5.22 -13.66 -16.76
N ILE A 216 4.22 -13.95 -15.93
CA ILE A 216 2.83 -14.13 -16.36
C ILE A 216 2.08 -12.78 -16.42
N PRO A 217 0.93 -12.71 -17.11
CA PRO A 217 0.00 -11.59 -16.94
C PRO A 217 -0.44 -11.48 -15.47
N ILE A 218 -0.33 -10.27 -14.91
CA ILE A 218 -0.62 -10.00 -13.50
C ILE A 218 -2.05 -9.51 -13.31
N ASP A 219 -2.64 -9.79 -12.14
CA ASP A 219 -3.92 -9.21 -11.71
C ASP A 219 -3.71 -7.91 -10.92
N GLU A 220 -4.81 -7.25 -10.55
CA GLU A 220 -4.78 -5.97 -9.83
C GLU A 220 -4.01 -6.07 -8.50
N ASP A 221 -4.20 -7.15 -7.74
CA ASP A 221 -3.51 -7.40 -6.47
C ASP A 221 -1.97 -7.41 -6.66
N LEU A 222 -1.48 -8.13 -7.67
CA LEU A 222 -0.06 -8.16 -8.01
C LEU A 222 0.43 -6.83 -8.56
N GLN A 223 -0.36 -6.14 -9.40
CA GLN A 223 0.01 -4.84 -9.95
C GLN A 223 0.20 -3.80 -8.85
N GLN A 224 -0.70 -3.74 -7.87
CA GLN A 224 -0.57 -2.85 -6.72
C GLN A 224 0.66 -3.20 -5.85
N THR A 225 0.93 -4.49 -5.68
CA THR A 225 2.11 -4.99 -4.95
C THR A 225 3.41 -4.57 -5.63
N LEU A 226 3.51 -4.77 -6.95
CA LEU A 226 4.69 -4.37 -7.73
C LEU A 226 4.88 -2.85 -7.74
N SER A 227 3.79 -2.08 -7.84
CA SER A 227 3.86 -0.61 -7.77
C SER A 227 4.43 -0.12 -6.43
N LEU A 228 4.11 -0.80 -5.32
CA LEU A 228 4.76 -0.54 -4.02
C LEU A 228 6.26 -0.85 -4.08
N PHE A 229 6.65 -2.00 -4.63
CA PHE A 229 8.05 -2.37 -4.76
C PHE A 229 8.83 -1.37 -5.60
N GLU A 230 8.33 -0.98 -6.77
CA GLU A 230 8.93 0.04 -7.64
C GLU A 230 9.10 1.39 -6.90
N LYS A 231 8.08 1.81 -6.14
CA LYS A 231 8.13 3.03 -5.33
C LYS A 231 9.23 2.98 -4.26
N VAL A 232 9.43 1.82 -3.62
CA VAL A 232 10.49 1.62 -2.62
C VAL A 232 11.86 1.47 -3.28
N GLU A 233 11.94 0.75 -4.40
CA GLU A 233 13.16 0.55 -5.18
C GLU A 233 13.75 1.86 -5.71
N ALA A 234 12.89 2.82 -6.08
CA ALA A 234 13.30 4.16 -6.52
C ALA A 234 13.94 5.02 -5.40
N ARG A 235 13.93 4.57 -4.15
CA ARG A 235 14.57 5.28 -3.01
C ARG A 235 16.02 4.82 -2.85
N ARG A 236 16.86 5.67 -2.24
CA ARG A 236 18.23 5.28 -1.85
C ARG A 236 18.17 4.07 -0.91
N GLY A 237 18.89 3.01 -1.22
CA GLY A 237 18.84 1.72 -0.53
C GLY A 237 17.95 0.67 -1.21
N GLY A 238 17.14 1.05 -2.22
CA GLY A 238 16.32 0.13 -3.00
C GLY A 238 15.36 -0.71 -2.14
N LEU A 239 15.12 -1.95 -2.56
CA LEU A 239 14.20 -2.87 -1.86
C LEU A 239 14.68 -3.30 -0.46
N ASP A 240 15.93 -3.05 -0.09
CA ASP A 240 16.39 -3.28 1.28
C ASP A 240 15.72 -2.31 2.27
N MET A 241 15.16 -1.21 1.75
CA MET A 241 14.38 -0.26 2.53
C MET A 241 13.04 -0.84 3.01
N LEU A 242 12.53 -1.95 2.45
CA LEU A 242 11.31 -2.62 2.92
C LEU A 242 11.40 -3.07 4.39
N GLY A 243 12.61 -3.23 4.94
CA GLY A 243 12.82 -3.50 6.36
C GLY A 243 12.90 -2.24 7.25
N SER A 244 12.89 -1.03 6.68
CA SER A 244 12.92 0.24 7.41
C SER A 244 11.51 0.74 7.72
N SER A 245 11.22 1.04 8.99
CA SER A 245 9.89 1.41 9.46
C SER A 245 9.34 2.67 8.80
N GLU A 246 10.11 3.77 8.83
CA GLU A 246 9.61 5.09 8.42
C GLU A 246 9.39 5.19 6.90
N VAL A 247 10.33 4.69 6.10
CA VAL A 247 10.22 4.75 4.63
C VAL A 247 9.14 3.82 4.13
N THR A 248 9.09 2.59 4.66
CA THR A 248 8.15 1.57 4.20
C THR A 248 6.74 1.90 4.59
N PHE A 249 6.50 2.33 5.83
CA PHE A 249 5.15 2.67 6.28
C PHE A 249 4.56 3.80 5.44
N ARG A 250 5.36 4.85 5.16
CA ARG A 250 4.98 5.90 4.24
C ARG A 250 4.61 5.33 2.86
N CYS A 251 5.51 4.58 2.23
CA CYS A 251 5.25 4.03 0.90
C CYS A 251 4.00 3.14 0.87
N LEU A 252 3.77 2.37 1.93
CA LEU A 252 2.58 1.55 2.12
C LEU A 252 1.30 2.39 2.18
N VAL A 253 1.26 3.43 3.02
CA VAL A 253 0.10 4.34 3.13
C VAL A 253 -0.18 5.07 1.81
N GLU A 254 0.87 5.52 1.11
CA GLU A 254 0.72 6.19 -0.17
C GLU A 254 0.21 5.27 -1.28
N SER A 255 0.59 3.98 -1.26
CA SER A 255 0.16 3.00 -2.26
C SER A 255 -1.19 2.36 -1.90
N PHE A 256 -1.52 2.27 -0.62
CA PHE A 256 -2.73 1.61 -0.11
C PHE A 256 -3.46 2.49 0.93
N PRO A 257 -3.93 3.70 0.58
CA PRO A 257 -4.53 4.62 1.56
C PRO A 257 -5.77 4.03 2.27
N ARG A 258 -6.45 3.07 1.62
CA ARG A 258 -7.62 2.37 2.20
C ARG A 258 -7.31 1.58 3.46
N ILE A 259 -6.05 1.19 3.72
CA ILE A 259 -5.69 0.51 4.97
C ILE A 259 -6.02 1.36 6.21
N LEU A 260 -5.98 2.69 6.06
CA LEU A 260 -6.32 3.64 7.11
C LEU A 260 -7.83 3.73 7.38
N LEU A 261 -8.68 3.16 6.52
CA LEU A 261 -10.13 3.09 6.70
C LEU A 261 -10.60 1.78 7.32
N LEU A 262 -9.71 0.80 7.46
CA LEU A 262 -10.09 -0.50 8.00
C LEU A 262 -10.34 -0.39 9.52
N PRO A 263 -11.48 -0.92 10.03
CA PRO A 263 -11.71 -0.97 11.46
C PRO A 263 -10.68 -1.86 12.15
N LEU A 264 -10.06 -1.37 13.23
CA LEU A 264 -9.00 -2.10 13.91
C LEU A 264 -9.50 -3.43 14.49
N ASP A 265 -10.59 -3.40 15.27
CA ASP A 265 -11.09 -4.56 16.00
C ASP A 265 -11.95 -5.51 15.17
N LEU A 266 -12.59 -5.02 14.09
CA LEU A 266 -13.46 -5.84 13.24
C LEU A 266 -12.76 -6.38 12.00
N HIS A 267 -11.55 -5.90 11.69
CA HIS A 267 -10.85 -6.27 10.46
C HIS A 267 -9.38 -6.61 10.70
N LEU A 268 -8.57 -5.64 11.12
CA LEU A 268 -7.12 -5.83 11.14
C LEU A 268 -6.67 -6.84 12.21
N LYS A 269 -7.20 -6.76 13.44
CA LYS A 269 -6.92 -7.74 14.51
C LYS A 269 -7.40 -9.16 14.10
N PRO A 270 -8.66 -9.35 13.67
CA PRO A 270 -9.11 -10.64 13.14
C PRO A 270 -8.28 -11.18 11.97
N MET A 271 -7.78 -10.30 11.07
CA MET A 271 -6.90 -10.72 9.98
C MET A 271 -5.56 -11.26 10.51
N VAL A 272 -4.96 -10.59 11.50
CA VAL A 272 -3.74 -11.08 12.17
C VAL A 272 -3.99 -12.43 12.83
N GLU A 273 -5.07 -12.55 13.61
CA GLU A 273 -5.47 -13.82 14.26
C GLU A 273 -5.71 -14.94 13.25
N PHE A 274 -6.34 -14.64 12.12
CA PHE A 274 -6.54 -15.59 11.03
C PHE A 274 -5.20 -16.06 10.44
N LEU A 275 -4.26 -15.14 10.17
CA LEU A 275 -2.92 -15.48 9.68
C LEU A 275 -2.14 -16.34 10.70
N GLU A 276 -2.26 -16.05 11.99
CA GLU A 276 -1.72 -16.88 13.07
C GLU A 276 -2.31 -18.30 13.04
N SER A 277 -3.63 -18.41 12.86
CA SER A 277 -4.33 -19.71 12.81
C SER A 277 -3.88 -20.63 11.66
N ILE A 278 -3.32 -20.04 10.58
CA ILE A 278 -2.76 -20.78 9.45
C ILE A 278 -1.23 -20.95 9.53
N GLY A 279 -0.63 -20.58 10.66
CA GLY A 279 0.77 -20.83 11.01
C GLY A 279 1.75 -19.70 10.66
N VAL A 280 1.27 -18.47 10.45
CA VAL A 280 2.14 -17.28 10.31
C VAL A 280 2.41 -16.72 11.72
N PRO A 281 3.66 -16.72 12.21
CA PRO A 281 3.95 -16.14 13.53
C PRO A 281 3.69 -14.63 13.55
N LYS A 282 3.24 -14.11 14.70
CA LYS A 282 2.85 -12.70 14.85
C LYS A 282 4.00 -11.73 14.58
N GLU A 283 5.22 -12.12 14.97
CA GLU A 283 6.47 -11.42 14.71
C GLU A 283 6.81 -11.31 13.21
N HIS A 284 6.19 -12.14 12.37
CA HIS A 284 6.42 -12.21 10.93
C HIS A 284 5.25 -11.70 10.07
N MET A 285 4.34 -10.92 10.65
CA MET A 285 3.22 -10.32 9.90
C MET A 285 3.70 -9.30 8.87
N ARG A 286 4.83 -8.63 9.15
CA ARG A 286 5.49 -7.69 8.25
C ARG A 286 5.73 -8.32 6.87
N GLU A 287 6.26 -9.53 6.84
CA GLU A 287 6.61 -10.23 5.60
C GLU A 287 5.36 -10.41 4.73
N ILE A 288 4.25 -10.84 5.32
CA ILE A 288 2.98 -11.02 4.61
C ILE A 288 2.45 -9.68 4.07
N PHE A 289 2.35 -8.68 4.96
CA PHE A 289 1.73 -7.39 4.66
C PHE A 289 2.55 -6.53 3.70
N LEU A 290 3.87 -6.67 3.68
CA LEU A 290 4.71 -5.92 2.75
C LEU A 290 4.93 -6.63 1.42
N LEU A 291 5.01 -7.97 1.40
CA LEU A 291 5.21 -8.72 0.16
C LEU A 291 3.92 -9.00 -0.60
N PHE A 292 2.75 -8.84 0.05
CA PHE A 292 1.45 -8.88 -0.61
C PHE A 292 0.40 -8.05 0.16
N PRO A 293 0.51 -6.70 0.14
CA PRO A 293 -0.39 -5.81 0.87
C PRO A 293 -1.90 -5.97 0.65
N PRO A 294 -2.40 -6.44 -0.52
CA PRO A 294 -3.83 -6.71 -0.70
C PRO A 294 -4.44 -7.61 0.37
N VAL A 295 -3.65 -8.47 1.04
CA VAL A 295 -4.11 -9.29 2.18
C VAL A 295 -4.69 -8.43 3.31
N ILE A 296 -4.13 -7.24 3.54
CA ILE A 296 -4.61 -6.33 4.61
C ILE A 296 -6.03 -5.85 4.30
N ILE A 297 -6.35 -5.62 3.03
CA ILE A 297 -7.60 -4.98 2.59
C ILE A 297 -8.70 -6.02 2.36
N CYS A 298 -8.34 -7.23 1.91
CA CYS A 298 -9.30 -8.30 1.69
C CYS A 298 -10.02 -8.73 2.98
N ASP A 299 -11.25 -9.20 2.84
CA ASP A 299 -11.96 -9.83 3.94
C ASP A 299 -11.37 -11.23 4.26
N ILE A 300 -11.56 -11.67 5.50
CA ILE A 300 -11.09 -13.00 5.95
C ILE A 300 -11.69 -14.10 5.09
N THR A 301 -12.97 -13.98 4.68
CA THR A 301 -13.62 -15.00 3.86
C THR A 301 -12.95 -15.12 2.49
N GLY A 302 -12.60 -14.01 1.85
CA GLY A 302 -11.87 -13.99 0.58
C GLY A 302 -10.48 -14.60 0.69
N ILE A 303 -9.71 -14.20 1.71
CA ILE A 303 -8.37 -14.78 1.94
C ILE A 303 -8.47 -16.26 2.28
N ASN A 304 -9.42 -16.68 3.13
CA ASN A 304 -9.60 -18.09 3.45
C ASN A 304 -9.93 -18.91 2.20
N ARG A 305 -10.78 -18.43 1.28
CA ARG A 305 -11.03 -19.11 0.00
C ARG A 305 -9.74 -19.30 -0.80
N LYS A 306 -8.90 -18.27 -0.90
CA LYS A 306 -7.58 -18.33 -1.56
C LYS A 306 -6.67 -19.36 -0.88
N VAL A 307 -6.62 -19.38 0.46
CA VAL A 307 -5.86 -20.37 1.25
C VAL A 307 -6.35 -21.79 1.01
N GLN A 308 -7.66 -22.03 1.07
CA GLN A 308 -8.25 -23.36 0.87
C GLN A 308 -8.02 -23.88 -0.56
N ALA A 309 -8.07 -23.00 -1.56
CA ALA A 309 -7.73 -23.37 -2.93
C ALA A 309 -6.30 -23.91 -3.03
N LEU A 310 -5.33 -23.26 -2.38
CA LEU A 310 -3.94 -23.70 -2.35
C LEU A 310 -3.75 -25.01 -1.57
N LYS A 311 -4.38 -25.12 -0.39
CA LYS A 311 -4.30 -26.34 0.43
C LYS A 311 -4.84 -27.57 -0.31
N LYS A 312 -5.94 -27.43 -1.06
CA LYS A 312 -6.50 -28.52 -1.88
C LYS A 312 -5.55 -29.02 -2.95
N VAL A 313 -4.77 -28.14 -3.55
CA VAL A 313 -3.84 -28.51 -4.62
C VAL A 313 -2.54 -29.08 -4.05
N TRP A 314 -2.11 -28.63 -2.88
CA TRP A 314 -0.75 -28.87 -2.40
C TRP A 314 -0.63 -29.68 -1.10
N ALA A 315 -1.73 -30.07 -0.46
CA ALA A 315 -1.76 -30.88 0.77
C ALA A 315 -0.83 -30.33 1.89
N PHE A 316 -0.82 -29.00 2.06
CA PHE A 316 -0.04 -28.32 3.09
C PHE A 316 -0.84 -28.21 4.40
N ASP A 317 -0.39 -28.87 5.47
CA ASP A 317 -1.01 -28.67 6.78
C ASP A 317 -0.10 -28.02 7.82
N LYS A 318 1.20 -28.35 7.89
CA LYS A 318 2.08 -27.86 8.97
C LYS A 318 3.04 -26.72 8.61
N ASP A 319 3.34 -26.52 7.33
CA ASP A 319 4.34 -25.52 6.87
C ASP A 319 3.75 -24.41 5.98
N PHE A 320 2.43 -24.32 5.87
CA PHE A 320 1.77 -23.35 4.99
C PHE A 320 2.10 -21.90 5.38
N GLY A 321 1.98 -21.55 6.66
CA GLY A 321 2.34 -20.21 7.13
C GLY A 321 3.81 -19.87 6.89
N LYS A 322 4.74 -20.81 7.13
CA LYS A 322 6.18 -20.63 6.83
C LYS A 322 6.44 -20.38 5.34
N MET A 323 5.70 -21.05 4.46
CA MET A 323 5.77 -20.81 3.02
C MET A 323 5.28 -19.39 2.69
N LEU A 324 4.15 -18.96 3.28
CA LEU A 324 3.61 -17.61 3.06
C LEU A 324 4.57 -16.50 3.49
N LEU A 325 5.44 -16.71 4.47
CA LEU A 325 6.47 -15.72 4.84
C LEU A 325 7.37 -15.33 3.66
N LYS A 326 7.61 -16.26 2.74
CA LYS A 326 8.49 -16.06 1.58
C LYS A 326 7.72 -15.74 0.31
N TYR A 327 6.48 -16.23 0.22
CA TYR A 327 5.69 -16.24 -1.02
C TYR A 327 4.23 -15.83 -0.79
N PRO A 328 3.90 -14.73 -0.10
CA PRO A 328 2.49 -14.42 0.20
C PRO A 328 1.70 -14.06 -1.07
N TRP A 329 2.39 -13.58 -2.10
CA TRP A 329 1.85 -13.29 -3.43
C TRP A 329 1.23 -14.50 -4.14
N ILE A 330 1.49 -15.74 -3.70
CA ILE A 330 0.82 -16.94 -4.26
C ILE A 330 -0.69 -16.97 -3.99
N LEU A 331 -1.18 -16.09 -3.10
CA LEU A 331 -2.60 -15.86 -2.87
C LEU A 331 -3.26 -15.04 -3.99
N SER A 332 -2.50 -14.48 -4.92
CA SER A 332 -3.03 -13.82 -6.13
C SER A 332 -3.82 -14.80 -7.00
N THR A 333 -4.92 -14.31 -7.58
CA THR A 333 -5.78 -15.12 -8.43
C THR A 333 -5.07 -15.51 -9.72
N ALA A 334 -4.26 -14.61 -10.29
CA ALA A 334 -3.46 -14.88 -11.48
C ALA A 334 -2.48 -16.05 -11.25
N ILE A 335 -1.79 -16.05 -10.10
CA ILE A 335 -0.84 -17.11 -9.73
C ILE A 335 -1.55 -18.46 -9.56
N GLN A 336 -2.69 -18.47 -8.87
CA GLN A 336 -3.47 -19.69 -8.67
C GLN A 336 -3.99 -20.27 -10.00
N LYS A 337 -4.39 -19.42 -10.94
CA LYS A 337 -4.80 -19.86 -12.28
C LYS A 337 -3.63 -20.45 -13.06
N ASN A 338 -2.44 -19.86 -12.95
CA ASN A 338 -1.25 -20.32 -13.68
C ASN A 338 -0.81 -21.74 -13.31
N TYR A 339 -1.19 -22.26 -12.14
CA TYR A 339 -0.94 -23.66 -11.77
C TYR A 339 -1.38 -24.64 -12.87
N LYS A 340 -2.56 -24.42 -13.49
CA LYS A 340 -3.08 -25.30 -14.55
C LYS A 340 -2.20 -25.27 -15.80
N GLU A 341 -1.72 -24.09 -16.18
CA GLU A 341 -0.84 -23.91 -17.33
C GLU A 341 0.51 -24.62 -17.10
N ILE A 342 1.09 -24.47 -15.91
CA ILE A 342 2.34 -25.16 -15.53
C ILE A 342 2.17 -26.69 -15.57
N VAL A 343 1.09 -27.22 -14.99
CA VAL A 343 0.82 -28.67 -15.01
C VAL A 343 0.61 -29.16 -16.44
N SER A 344 -0.12 -28.41 -17.27
CA SER A 344 -0.37 -28.76 -18.67
C SER A 344 0.93 -28.79 -19.48
N PHE A 345 1.78 -27.78 -19.31
CA PHE A 345 3.09 -27.70 -19.96
C PHE A 345 3.98 -28.91 -19.62
N PHE A 346 4.14 -29.22 -18.33
CA PHE A 346 4.96 -30.36 -17.92
C PHE A 346 4.34 -31.72 -18.29
N HIS A 347 3.01 -31.79 -18.40
CA HIS A 347 2.35 -32.98 -18.94
C HIS A 347 2.73 -33.23 -20.40
N MET A 348 2.83 -32.19 -21.22
CA MET A 348 3.32 -32.29 -22.61
C MET A 348 4.77 -32.78 -22.67
N GLU A 349 5.59 -32.38 -21.69
CA GLU A 349 6.97 -32.86 -21.48
C GLU A 349 7.05 -34.28 -20.87
N LYS A 350 5.91 -34.97 -20.76
CA LYS A 350 5.77 -36.32 -20.18
C LYS A 350 6.35 -36.42 -18.76
N VAL A 351 6.18 -35.35 -17.98
CA VAL A 351 6.52 -35.30 -16.57
C VAL A 351 5.26 -35.56 -15.74
N ASP A 352 5.38 -36.45 -14.74
CA ASP A 352 4.27 -36.77 -13.85
C ASP A 352 3.87 -35.57 -13.00
N LYS A 353 2.55 -35.37 -12.85
CA LYS A 353 1.97 -34.28 -12.03
C LYS A 353 2.54 -34.25 -10.61
N SER A 354 2.80 -35.41 -9.99
CA SER A 354 3.39 -35.49 -8.64
C SER A 354 4.78 -34.83 -8.55
N SER A 355 5.60 -34.92 -9.60
CA SER A 355 6.91 -34.27 -9.67
C SER A 355 6.77 -32.76 -9.76
N VAL A 356 5.81 -32.29 -10.58
CA VAL A 356 5.47 -30.87 -10.73
C VAL A 356 4.95 -30.29 -9.41
N ASP A 357 4.02 -31.00 -8.75
CA ASP A 357 3.48 -30.58 -7.46
C ASP A 357 4.57 -30.49 -6.39
N THR A 358 5.51 -31.43 -6.38
CA THR A 358 6.67 -31.42 -5.47
C THR A 358 7.60 -30.23 -5.74
N ALA A 359 7.86 -29.94 -7.01
CA ALA A 359 8.67 -28.79 -7.44
C ALA A 359 8.03 -27.46 -7.01
N ILE A 360 6.73 -27.29 -7.25
CA ILE A 360 5.98 -26.08 -6.87
C ILE A 360 5.94 -25.92 -5.34
N ARG A 361 5.72 -27.02 -4.61
CA ARG A 361 5.66 -27.03 -3.15
C ARG A 361 6.94 -26.51 -2.50
N SER A 362 8.08 -26.92 -3.05
CA SER A 362 9.41 -26.55 -2.56
C SER A 362 9.89 -25.21 -3.13
N TRP A 363 9.40 -24.81 -4.31
CA TRP A 363 9.80 -23.58 -4.98
C TRP A 363 8.64 -22.87 -5.71
N PRO A 364 7.75 -22.17 -4.97
CA PRO A 364 6.54 -21.55 -5.53
C PRO A 364 6.78 -20.49 -6.60
N HIS A 365 8.00 -19.98 -6.74
CA HIS A 365 8.40 -19.07 -7.81
C HIS A 365 8.10 -19.58 -9.22
N ILE A 366 8.06 -20.91 -9.41
CA ILE A 366 7.64 -21.54 -10.68
C ILE A 366 6.24 -21.05 -11.11
N LEU A 367 5.32 -20.82 -10.16
CA LEU A 367 3.97 -20.35 -10.46
C LEU A 367 3.94 -18.90 -10.97
N GLY A 368 4.99 -18.12 -10.71
CA GLY A 368 5.13 -16.78 -11.26
C GLY A 368 5.65 -16.78 -12.70
N CYS A 369 6.16 -17.89 -13.20
CA CYS A 369 6.75 -17.98 -14.53
C CYS A 369 5.72 -18.35 -15.60
N SER A 370 5.89 -17.77 -16.78
CA SER A 370 5.25 -18.20 -18.02
C SER A 370 5.86 -19.52 -18.48
N THR A 371 5.07 -20.34 -19.18
CA THR A 371 5.55 -21.60 -19.77
C THR A 371 6.71 -21.35 -20.73
N SER A 372 6.64 -20.29 -21.55
CA SER A 372 7.73 -19.84 -22.43
C SER A 372 9.04 -19.53 -21.71
N LYS A 373 8.99 -19.02 -20.48
CA LYS A 373 10.20 -18.75 -19.69
C LYS A 373 10.83 -20.04 -19.18
N LEU A 374 10.00 -21.01 -18.79
CA LEU A 374 10.45 -22.32 -18.31
C LEU A 374 10.98 -23.21 -19.45
N GLU A 375 10.35 -23.11 -20.62
CA GLU A 375 10.69 -23.87 -21.85
C GLU A 375 12.17 -23.74 -22.19
N VAL A 376 12.72 -22.53 -22.12
CA VAL A 376 14.15 -22.26 -22.36
C VAL A 376 15.06 -23.19 -21.55
N MET A 377 14.74 -23.41 -20.27
CA MET A 377 15.52 -24.31 -19.42
C MET A 377 15.20 -25.79 -19.62
N VAL A 378 13.95 -26.11 -19.96
CA VAL A 378 13.55 -27.48 -20.28
C VAL A 378 14.23 -27.97 -21.56
N GLU A 379 14.33 -27.12 -22.59
CA GLU A 379 15.05 -27.42 -23.83
C GLU A 379 16.54 -27.63 -23.57
N GLN A 380 17.17 -26.77 -22.76
CA GLN A 380 18.59 -26.93 -22.40
C GLN A 380 18.85 -28.27 -21.68
N LEU A 381 17.95 -28.70 -20.79
CA LEU A 381 18.04 -30.01 -20.14
C LEU A 381 17.80 -31.15 -21.14
N ALA A 382 16.92 -30.95 -22.12
CA ALA A 382 16.66 -31.92 -23.17
C ALA A 382 17.89 -32.17 -24.06
N GLU A 383 18.68 -31.14 -24.37
CA GLU A 383 19.96 -31.25 -25.08
C GLU A 383 20.97 -32.12 -24.30
N LEU A 384 20.91 -32.10 -22.97
CA LEU A 384 21.72 -32.95 -22.09
C LEU A 384 21.13 -34.36 -21.89
N GLY A 385 20.07 -34.71 -22.62
CA GLY A 385 19.40 -36.01 -22.54
C GLY A 385 18.47 -36.17 -21.33
N ILE A 386 18.12 -35.09 -20.64
CA ILE A 386 17.24 -35.08 -19.47
C ILE A 386 15.81 -34.74 -19.93
N ARG A 387 14.97 -35.76 -20.11
CA ARG A 387 13.57 -35.63 -20.56
C ARG A 387 12.63 -36.51 -19.73
N ASN A 388 11.32 -36.30 -19.85
CA ASN A 388 10.27 -37.16 -19.28
C ASN A 388 10.51 -37.42 -17.77
N LYS A 389 10.59 -38.69 -17.35
CA LYS A 389 10.88 -39.10 -15.97
C LYS A 389 12.19 -38.52 -15.40
N LYS A 390 13.24 -38.35 -16.21
CA LYS A 390 14.49 -37.74 -15.76
C LYS A 390 14.29 -36.25 -15.44
N LEU A 391 13.55 -35.54 -16.29
CA LEU A 391 13.18 -34.14 -16.03
C LEU A 391 12.34 -34.03 -14.74
N GLY A 392 11.36 -34.91 -14.56
CA GLY A 392 10.58 -35.00 -13.32
C GLY A 392 11.43 -35.16 -12.06
N GLN A 393 12.47 -36.00 -12.10
CA GLN A 393 13.42 -36.17 -11.00
C GLN A 393 14.24 -34.90 -10.73
N VAL A 394 14.72 -34.23 -11.78
CA VAL A 394 15.48 -32.97 -11.63
C VAL A 394 14.61 -31.89 -11.01
N ILE A 395 13.42 -31.62 -11.55
CA ILE A 395 12.60 -30.50 -11.08
C ILE A 395 12.01 -30.73 -9.68
N SER A 396 11.76 -31.99 -9.30
CA SER A 396 11.25 -32.30 -7.96
C SER A 396 12.32 -32.16 -6.87
N LYS A 397 13.59 -32.45 -7.19
CA LYS A 397 14.72 -32.34 -6.25
C LYS A 397 15.40 -30.97 -6.27
N SER A 398 15.49 -30.35 -7.44
CA SER A 398 16.19 -29.08 -7.68
C SER A 398 15.36 -28.13 -8.56
N PRO A 399 14.15 -27.73 -8.12
CA PRO A 399 13.24 -26.87 -8.88
C PRO A 399 13.82 -25.50 -9.25
N GLN A 400 14.76 -24.98 -8.44
CA GLN A 400 15.43 -23.69 -8.68
C GLN A 400 16.20 -23.65 -10.01
N LEU A 401 16.56 -24.81 -10.58
CA LEU A 401 17.23 -24.91 -11.88
C LEU A 401 16.36 -24.40 -13.03
N LEU A 402 15.03 -24.51 -12.92
CA LEU A 402 14.10 -24.03 -13.94
C LEU A 402 14.11 -22.50 -14.07
N LEU A 403 14.58 -21.78 -13.05
CA LEU A 403 14.55 -20.31 -13.00
C LEU A 403 15.90 -19.67 -13.33
N ARG A 404 16.88 -20.49 -13.69
CA ARG A 404 18.23 -20.06 -14.07
C ARG A 404 18.25 -19.69 -15.55
N LYS A 405 19.29 -18.95 -15.94
CA LYS A 405 19.58 -18.70 -17.35
C LYS A 405 20.43 -19.84 -17.90
N PRO A 406 20.21 -20.32 -19.15
CA PRO A 406 21.04 -21.37 -19.74
C PRO A 406 22.53 -21.02 -19.75
N GLN A 407 22.89 -19.74 -19.91
CA GLN A 407 24.29 -19.32 -19.92
C GLN A 407 24.98 -19.52 -18.55
N GLU A 408 24.22 -19.51 -17.44
CA GLU A 408 24.72 -19.84 -16.10
C GLU A 408 25.03 -21.35 -15.96
N PHE A 409 24.54 -22.21 -16.87
CA PHE A 409 24.89 -23.64 -16.90
C PHE A 409 26.27 -23.89 -17.51
N LEU A 410 26.72 -22.99 -18.38
CA LEU A 410 27.96 -23.13 -19.14
C LEU A 410 29.15 -22.41 -18.50
N GLN A 411 28.91 -21.45 -17.59
CA GLN A 411 29.97 -20.75 -16.88
C GLN A 411 30.45 -21.58 -15.68
N GLU A 412 31.73 -21.95 -15.72
CA GLU A 412 32.44 -22.73 -14.71
C GLU A 412 32.33 -22.08 -13.32
N GLY A 413 31.60 -22.73 -12.41
CA GLY A 413 31.44 -22.26 -11.03
C GLY A 413 30.27 -22.91 -10.29
N ILE A 414 29.26 -23.39 -11.02
CA ILE A 414 28.19 -24.23 -10.48
C ILE A 414 28.47 -25.66 -10.93
N ASN A 415 28.66 -26.59 -9.99
CA ASN A 415 28.80 -28.01 -10.30
C ASN A 415 27.42 -28.56 -10.72
N LEU A 416 26.97 -28.20 -11.91
CA LEU A 416 25.75 -28.69 -12.54
C LEU A 416 25.76 -30.21 -12.59
N LYS A 417 26.92 -30.82 -12.88
CA LYS A 417 27.10 -32.26 -12.77
C LYS A 417 26.80 -32.76 -11.37
N GLY A 418 27.28 -32.06 -10.33
CA GLY A 418 26.96 -32.32 -8.93
C GLY A 418 25.46 -32.22 -8.65
N ALA A 419 24.80 -31.14 -9.05
CA ALA A 419 23.35 -31.00 -8.84
C ALA A 419 22.55 -32.08 -9.57
N LEU A 420 22.94 -32.45 -10.80
CA LEU A 420 22.31 -33.52 -11.57
C LEU A 420 22.63 -34.91 -11.03
N TYR A 421 23.83 -35.10 -10.46
CA TYR A 421 24.25 -36.31 -9.76
C TYR A 421 23.49 -36.49 -8.44
N ASP A 422 23.30 -35.42 -7.67
CA ASP A 422 22.44 -35.40 -6.48
C ASP A 422 20.97 -35.68 -6.86
N CYS A 423 20.58 -35.28 -8.06
CA CYS A 423 19.29 -35.66 -8.64
C CYS A 423 19.22 -37.14 -9.05
N GLY A 424 20.36 -37.83 -9.23
CA GLY A 424 20.47 -39.24 -9.61
C GLY A 424 20.26 -39.50 -11.10
N VAL A 425 20.56 -38.51 -11.95
CA VAL A 425 20.15 -38.49 -13.36
C VAL A 425 21.32 -38.69 -14.33
N ILE A 426 22.55 -38.45 -13.84
CA ILE A 426 23.83 -38.68 -14.52
C ILE A 426 24.79 -39.44 -13.63
#